data_AF-A0A2G2XHV5-F1
#
_entry.id   AF-A0A2G2XHV5-F1
#
_cell.length_a   1.000
_cell.length_b   1.000
_cell.length_c   1.000
_cell.angle_alpha   90.00
_cell.angle_beta   90.00
_cell.angle_gamma   90.00
#
_symmetry.space_group_name_H-M   'P 1'
#
loop_
_entity.id
_entity.type
_entity.pdbx_description
1 polymer ?
#
loop_
_entity_poly.entity_id
_entity_poly.type
_entity_poly.pdbx_seq_one_letter_code
_entity_poly.pdbx_strand_id
1 'polypeptide(L)'
;MEVTATEALEYFNSTRHMILYYEDIVRNRAKLVDVLEFLRLPNMDLSSRQVKIHNGPLWKHIKNWDDINKTLSGTAYEKFLRADY
;
A
#
# COMPACT_ATOMS: atom_id res chain seq x y z
N MET A 1 18.19 -27.36 13.62
CA MET A 1 16.86 -28.00 13.62
C MET A 1 16.07 -27.34 12.52
N GLU A 2 15.68 -28.08 11.49
CA GLU A 2 14.64 -27.61 10.57
C GLU A 2 13.33 -27.54 11.36
N VAL A 3 12.77 -26.34 11.48
CA VAL A 3 11.41 -26.17 12.01
C VAL A 3 10.47 -26.61 10.89
N THR A 4 9.67 -27.64 11.16
CA THR A 4 8.68 -28.12 10.20
C THR A 4 7.56 -27.07 10.05
N ALA A 5 6.93 -26.99 8.88
CA ALA A 5 5.83 -26.04 8.64
C ALA A 5 4.69 -26.17 9.67
N THR A 6 4.46 -27.39 10.19
CA THR A 6 3.50 -27.70 11.24
C THR A 6 3.85 -27.06 12.58
N GLU A 7 5.10 -27.13 13.02
CA GLU A 7 5.54 -26.51 14.28
C GLU A 7 5.41 -24.98 14.20
N ALA A 8 5.76 -24.38 13.06
CA ALA A 8 5.57 -22.94 12.85
C ALA A 8 4.08 -22.54 12.96
N LEU A 9 3.17 -23.32 12.39
CA LEU A 9 1.74 -23.06 12.49
C LEU A 9 1.24 -23.15 13.93
N GLU A 10 1.70 -24.14 14.71
CA GLU A 10 1.36 -24.26 16.13
C GLU A 10 1.87 -23.06 16.95
N TYR A 11 3.11 -22.63 16.73
CA TYR A 11 3.68 -21.47 17.44
C TYR A 11 2.96 -20.16 17.13
N PHE A 12 2.58 -19.95 15.87
CA PHE A 12 1.97 -18.68 15.43
C PHE A 12 0.44 -18.67 15.45
N ASN A 13 -0.24 -19.77 15.82
CA ASN A 13 -1.71 -19.87 15.78
C ASN A 13 -2.45 -18.81 16.62
N SER A 14 -1.80 -18.29 17.67
CA SER A 14 -2.34 -17.29 18.58
C SER A 14 -1.72 -15.91 18.37
N THR A 15 -0.79 -15.80 17.42
CA THR A 15 -0.14 -14.53 17.10
C THR A 15 -1.15 -13.61 16.41
N ARG A 16 -1.29 -12.40 16.97
CA ARG A 16 -2.10 -11.35 16.36
C ARG A 16 -1.50 -11.03 14.98
N HIS A 17 -2.33 -11.03 13.96
CA HIS A 17 -1.93 -10.70 12.59
C HIS A 17 -2.79 -9.54 12.07
N MET A 18 -2.19 -8.71 11.23
CA MET A 18 -2.85 -7.61 10.53
C MET A 18 -2.23 -7.51 9.14
N ILE A 19 -3.07 -7.48 8.10
CA ILE A 19 -2.65 -7.28 6.71
C ILE A 19 -2.88 -5.80 6.38
N LEU A 20 -1.87 -5.17 5.80
CA LEU A 20 -1.87 -3.75 5.50
C LEU A 20 -1.31 -3.50 4.11
N TYR A 21 -1.91 -2.55 3.40
CA TYR A 21 -1.32 -1.96 2.21
C TYR A 21 -0.65 -0.65 2.59
N TYR A 22 0.50 -0.38 1.98
CA TYR A 22 1.27 0.84 2.23
C TYR A 22 0.42 2.08 1.94
N GLU A 23 -0.31 2.04 0.84
CA GLU A 23 -1.17 3.11 0.34
C GLU A 23 -2.27 3.44 1.36
N ASP A 24 -2.83 2.44 2.05
CA ASP A 24 -3.86 2.63 3.05
C ASP A 24 -3.33 3.37 4.28
N ILE A 25 -2.12 3.05 4.75
CA ILE A 25 -1.50 3.72 5.91
C ILE A 25 -1.16 5.18 5.57
N VAL A 26 -0.68 5.43 4.35
CA VAL A 26 -0.25 6.77 3.92
C VAL A 26 -1.43 7.68 3.58
N ARG A 27 -2.50 7.13 2.98
CA ARG A 27 -3.66 7.91 2.53
C ARG A 27 -4.73 8.06 3.60
N ASN A 28 -4.88 7.07 4.49
CA ASN A 28 -5.94 7.06 5.50
C ASN A 28 -5.36 7.15 6.92
N ARG A 29 -5.46 8.34 7.52
CA ARG A 29 -5.02 8.56 8.92
C ARG A 29 -5.73 7.68 9.95
N ALA A 30 -6.96 7.25 9.70
CA ALA A 30 -7.65 6.34 10.61
C ALA A 30 -6.99 4.95 10.62
N LYS A 31 -6.48 4.47 9.47
CA LYS A 31 -5.75 3.20 9.39
C LYS A 31 -4.46 3.24 10.19
N LEU A 32 -3.77 4.38 10.22
CA LEU A 32 -2.59 4.55 11.08
C LEU A 32 -2.93 4.38 12.57
N VAL A 33 -4.10 4.88 13.01
CA VAL A 33 -4.57 4.70 14.40
C VAL A 33 -4.84 3.23 14.70
N ASP A 34 -5.53 2.50 13.80
CA ASP A 34 -5.76 1.05 13.94
C ASP A 34 -4.43 0.30 14.12
N VAL A 35 -3.39 0.69 13.38
CA VAL A 35 -2.05 0.09 13.45
C VAL A 35 -1.36 0.40 14.77
N LEU A 36 -1.42 1.65 15.24
CA LEU A 36 -0.84 2.04 16.53
C LEU A 36 -1.50 1.28 17.68
N GLU A 37 -2.83 1.15 17.67
CA GLU A 37 -3.56 0.36 18.65
C GLU A 37 -3.21 -1.13 18.55
N PHE A 38 -3.08 -1.67 17.34
CA PHE A 38 -2.66 -3.04 17.13
C PHE A 38 -1.29 -3.31 17.76
N LEU A 39 -0.34 -2.39 17.59
CA LEU A 39 1.01 -2.47 18.16
C LEU A 39 1.07 -2.08 19.65
N ARG A 40 -0.05 -1.64 20.25
CA ARG A 40 -0.12 -1.11 21.62
C ARG A 40 0.80 0.10 21.83
N LEU A 41 0.90 0.95 20.82
CA LEU A 41 1.63 2.21 20.85
C LEU A 41 0.68 3.37 21.17
N PRO A 42 1.16 4.46 21.80
CA PRO A 42 0.37 5.66 21.96
C PRO A 42 -0.01 6.27 20.61
N ASN A 43 -1.17 6.91 20.54
CA ASN A 43 -1.57 7.68 19.36
C ASN A 43 -0.66 8.89 19.19
N MET A 44 0.03 8.97 18.05
CA MET A 44 0.98 10.01 17.74
C MET A 44 0.97 10.30 16.24
N ASP A 45 1.25 11.55 15.88
CA ASP A 45 1.32 11.96 14.47
C ASP A 45 2.63 11.42 13.87
N LEU A 46 2.51 10.47 12.94
CA LEU A 46 3.64 9.86 12.25
C LEU A 46 3.69 10.31 10.80
N SER A 47 4.84 10.79 10.38
CA SER A 47 5.15 11.07 8.98
C SER A 47 6.10 10.00 8.43
N SER A 48 5.80 9.47 7.25
CA SER A 48 6.74 8.56 6.58
C SER A 48 8.02 9.29 6.19
N ARG A 49 9.17 8.68 6.48
CA ARG A 49 10.49 9.11 5.97
C ARG A 49 10.88 8.38 4.69
N GLN A 50 10.03 7.47 4.20
CA GLN A 50 10.32 6.70 3.01
C GLN A 50 10.36 7.63 1.81
N VAL A 51 11.47 7.57 1.07
CA VAL A 51 11.55 8.18 -0.26
C VAL A 51 10.63 7.36 -1.16
N LYS A 52 9.47 7.92 -1.51
CA LYS A 52 8.58 7.32 -2.51
C LYS A 52 9.37 7.12 -3.80
N ILE A 53 9.60 5.87 -4.17
CA ILE A 53 10.32 5.48 -5.39
C ILE A 53 9.42 5.58 -6.64
N HIS A 54 8.10 5.69 -6.45
CA HIS A 54 7.10 5.96 -7.48
C HIS A 54 6.52 7.38 -7.33
N ASN A 55 7.41 8.37 -7.37
CA ASN A 55 7.02 9.78 -7.32
C ASN A 55 6.99 10.36 -8.73
N GLY A 56 5.79 10.52 -9.27
CA GLY A 56 5.57 11.21 -10.53
C GLY A 56 4.19 10.89 -11.09
N PRO A 57 3.57 11.83 -11.82
CA PRO A 57 2.37 11.50 -12.58
C PRO A 57 2.69 10.34 -13.55
N LEU A 58 1.73 9.43 -13.72
CA LEU A 58 1.89 8.15 -14.43
C LEU A 58 2.61 8.29 -15.79
N TRP A 59 2.36 9.40 -16.49
CA TRP A 59 3.00 9.72 -17.77
C TRP A 59 4.53 9.78 -17.73
N LYS A 60 5.15 10.14 -16.60
CA LYS A 60 6.61 10.17 -16.45
C LYS A 60 7.24 8.78 -16.47
N HIS A 61 6.44 7.75 -16.20
CA HIS A 61 6.89 6.37 -16.08
C HIS A 61 6.55 5.52 -17.31
N ILE A 62 5.78 6.08 -18.26
CA ILE A 62 5.31 5.33 -19.43
C ILE A 62 5.81 5.97 -20.72
N LYS A 63 6.67 5.25 -21.43
CA LYS A 63 7.33 5.73 -22.65
C LYS A 63 6.36 6.16 -23.75
N ASN A 64 5.23 5.46 -23.89
CA ASN A 64 4.19 5.70 -24.90
C ASN A 64 2.92 6.34 -24.30
N TRP A 65 3.10 7.24 -23.33
CA TRP A 65 1.98 7.86 -22.62
C TRP A 65 0.93 8.48 -23.53
N ASP A 66 1.35 9.21 -24.58
CA ASP A 66 0.42 9.90 -25.48
C ASP A 66 -0.53 8.93 -26.21
N ASP A 67 -0.01 7.79 -26.65
CA ASP A 67 -0.81 6.75 -27.30
C ASP A 67 -1.83 6.15 -26.34
N ILE A 68 -1.43 5.89 -25.09
CA ILE A 68 -2.30 5.36 -24.04
C ILE A 68 -3.38 6.39 -23.68
N ASN A 69 -2.98 7.65 -23.46
CA ASN A 69 -3.90 8.72 -23.13
C ASN A 69 -4.95 8.90 -24.23
N LYS A 70 -4.53 8.90 -25.50
CA LYS A 70 -5.42 8.97 -26.66
C LYS A 70 -6.35 7.75 -26.77
N THR A 71 -5.84 6.55 -26.47
CA THR A 71 -6.61 5.31 -26.56
C THR A 71 -7.67 5.19 -25.47
N LEU A 72 -7.36 5.64 -24.24
CA LEU A 72 -8.24 5.47 -23.09
C LEU A 72 -9.19 6.65 -22.87
N SER A 73 -8.87 7.85 -23.39
CA SER A 73 -9.74 9.03 -23.30
C SER A 73 -11.11 8.77 -23.92
N GLY A 74 -12.19 9.09 -23.20
CA GLY A 74 -13.57 8.86 -23.65
C GLY A 74 -14.05 7.41 -23.54
N THR A 75 -13.22 6.49 -23.03
CA THR A 75 -13.60 5.09 -22.78
C THR A 75 -13.98 4.86 -21.32
N ALA A 76 -14.60 3.73 -21.01
CA ALA A 76 -14.86 3.31 -19.62
C ALA A 76 -13.58 3.14 -18.76
N TYR A 77 -12.41 3.11 -19.42
CA TYR A 77 -11.10 2.97 -18.79
C TYR A 77 -10.39 4.30 -18.55
N GLU A 78 -10.97 5.44 -18.93
CA GLU A 78 -10.36 6.77 -18.74
C GLU A 78 -9.96 7.03 -17.28
N LYS A 79 -10.72 6.48 -16.32
CA LYS A 79 -10.43 6.57 -14.87
C LYS A 79 -9.01 6.13 -14.50
N PHE A 80 -8.39 5.23 -15.26
CA PHE A 80 -7.04 4.74 -15.00
C PHE A 80 -5.95 5.76 -15.38
N LEU A 81 -6.26 6.76 -16.21
CA LEU A 81 -5.34 7.85 -16.54
C LEU A 81 -5.14 8.83 -15.37
N ARG A 82 -6.08 8.84 -14.41
CA ARG A 82 -6.14 9.77 -13.28
C ARG A 82 -5.88 9.09 -11.93
N ALA A 83 -5.53 7.81 -11.94
CA ALA A 83 -5.22 7.07 -10.73
C ALA A 83 -3.85 7.53 -10.21
N ASP A 84 -3.86 8.53 -9.33
CA ASP A 84 -2.72 8.80 -8.47
C ASP A 84 -2.60 7.60 -7.52
N TYR A 85 -1.40 7.01 -7.41
CA TYR A 85 -1.00 6.05 -6.36
C TYR A 85 -0.20 6.79 -5.26
#